data_AF-A0A1H1V366-F1
#
_entry.id   AF-A0A1H1V366-F1
#
_cell.length_a   1.000
_cell.length_b   1.000
_cell.length_c   1.000
_cell.angle_alpha   90.00
_cell.angle_beta   90.00
_cell.angle_gamma   90.00
#
_symmetry.space_group_name_H-M   'P 1'
#
loop_
_entity.id
_entity.type
_entity.pdbx_description
1 polymer ?
#
loop_
_entity_poly.entity_id
_entity_poly.type
_entity_poly.pdbx_seq_one_letter_code
_entity_poly.pdbx_strand_id
1 'polypeptide(L)'
;MSNMPGNAGTEQTTTVIIGTGLSGLAVAAELRRRGIDSIVVDGLDTSGATPPAVTTSLQRIDTADSATLQERNEILRHLRNYAASHDVDIRSTRAVQLTQVDGNPESTASPQWEVHTPTGVLVADHIVLTRCAQSQLRRMINDFGIAVGRNLAAAMRAIGIYLVGVGELITPSPKEVLRQAKTVGQAISAKVNPDSTAFPATGSLAMLPC
;
A
#
# COMPACT_ATOMS: atom_id res chain seq x y z
N MET A 1 10.52 -38.04 -17.62
CA MET A 1 11.23 -36.77 -17.40
C MET A 1 10.30 -35.91 -16.56
N SER A 2 10.52 -35.89 -15.26
CA SER A 2 9.61 -35.27 -14.29
C SER A 2 9.82 -33.76 -14.30
N ASN A 3 8.79 -33.01 -14.71
CA ASN A 3 8.75 -31.56 -14.51
C ASN A 3 8.70 -31.29 -13.00
N MET A 4 9.84 -30.91 -12.41
CA MET A 4 9.83 -30.23 -11.12
C MET A 4 9.05 -28.92 -11.28
N PRO A 5 8.05 -28.62 -10.43
CA PRO A 5 7.50 -27.28 -10.36
C PRO A 5 8.62 -26.35 -9.91
N GLY A 6 8.99 -25.42 -10.80
CA GLY A 6 10.06 -24.46 -10.57
C GLY A 6 9.84 -23.69 -9.27
N ASN A 7 10.93 -23.53 -8.54
CA ASN A 7 11.04 -22.70 -7.35
C ASN A 7 10.27 -21.39 -7.55
N ALA A 8 9.10 -21.26 -6.93
CA ALA A 8 8.33 -20.03 -6.96
C ALA A 8 9.15 -19.00 -6.19
N GLY A 9 9.87 -18.13 -6.91
CA GLY A 9 10.92 -17.29 -6.34
C GLY A 9 10.37 -16.42 -5.22
N THR A 10 10.93 -16.56 -4.02
CA THR A 10 10.69 -15.60 -2.94
C THR A 10 11.51 -14.35 -3.23
N GLU A 11 10.83 -13.22 -3.34
CA GLU A 11 11.46 -11.94 -3.64
C GLU A 11 11.23 -10.97 -2.48
N GLN A 12 12.27 -10.25 -2.08
CA GLN A 12 12.21 -9.28 -0.99
C GLN A 12 12.07 -7.85 -1.54
N THR A 13 11.19 -7.06 -0.93
CA THR A 13 11.04 -5.63 -1.21
C THR A 13 10.67 -4.88 0.07
N THR A 14 10.89 -3.57 0.13
CA THR A 14 10.52 -2.79 1.31
C THR A 14 9.00 -2.63 1.45
N THR A 15 8.28 -2.47 0.35
CA THR A 15 6.83 -2.25 0.40
C THR A 15 6.09 -2.93 -0.75
N VAL A 16 5.02 -3.67 -0.44
CA VAL A 16 4.08 -4.16 -1.47
C VAL A 16 2.81 -3.31 -1.45
N ILE A 17 2.40 -2.84 -2.63
CA ILE A 17 1.17 -2.07 -2.83
C ILE A 17 0.15 -2.95 -3.54
N ILE A 18 -1.00 -3.18 -2.90
CA ILE A 18 -2.09 -3.97 -3.48
C ILE A 18 -3.10 -3.02 -4.13
N GLY A 19 -3.06 -2.99 -5.46
CA GLY A 19 -3.99 -2.31 -6.36
C GLY A 19 -3.30 -1.36 -7.34
N THR A 20 -3.56 -1.55 -8.63
CA THR A 20 -2.96 -0.78 -9.75
C THR A 20 -3.77 0.47 -10.17
N GLY A 21 -4.72 0.89 -9.32
CA GLY A 21 -5.58 2.05 -9.55
C GLY A 21 -4.96 3.38 -9.09
N LEU A 22 -5.78 4.44 -9.08
CA LEU A 22 -5.40 5.79 -8.64
C LEU A 22 -4.65 5.78 -7.29
N SER A 23 -5.22 5.13 -6.28
CA SER A 23 -4.64 5.08 -4.93
C SER A 23 -3.28 4.40 -4.90
N GLY A 24 -3.14 3.25 -5.57
CA GLY A 24 -1.88 2.50 -5.51
C GLY A 24 -0.78 3.16 -6.30
N LEU A 25 -1.08 3.69 -7.50
CA LEU A 25 -0.10 4.45 -8.27
C LEU A 25 0.27 5.77 -7.60
N ALA A 26 -0.65 6.42 -6.90
CA ALA A 26 -0.33 7.62 -6.11
C ALA A 26 0.65 7.29 -4.99
N VAL A 27 0.45 6.18 -4.28
CA VAL A 27 1.37 5.75 -3.22
C VAL A 27 2.72 5.34 -3.80
N ALA A 28 2.74 4.56 -4.88
CA ALA A 28 3.96 4.12 -5.55
C ALA A 28 4.80 5.32 -6.01
N ALA A 29 4.15 6.33 -6.61
CA ALA A 29 4.83 7.57 -6.99
C ALA A 29 5.43 8.29 -5.78
N GLU A 30 4.70 8.37 -4.66
CA GLU A 30 5.20 8.99 -3.43
C GLU A 30 6.35 8.20 -2.78
N LEU A 31 6.32 6.86 -2.79
CA LEU A 31 7.42 6.03 -2.29
C LEU A 31 8.66 6.17 -3.17
N ARG A 32 8.48 6.12 -4.49
CA ARG A 32 9.58 6.30 -5.46
C ARG A 32 10.26 7.66 -5.31
N ARG A 33 9.51 8.74 -5.08
CA ARG A 33 10.07 10.08 -4.79
C ARG A 33 10.95 10.12 -3.54
N ARG A 34 10.75 9.19 -2.61
CA ARG A 34 11.49 9.09 -1.34
C ARG A 34 12.58 8.02 -1.40
N GLY A 35 12.82 7.41 -2.56
CA GLY A 35 13.82 6.36 -2.74
C GLY A 35 13.45 5.05 -2.04
N ILE A 36 12.16 4.78 -1.83
CA ILE A 36 11.68 3.54 -1.20
C ILE A 36 11.26 2.58 -2.31
N ASP A 37 11.81 1.37 -2.28
CA ASP A 37 11.47 0.33 -3.23
C ASP A 37 10.07 -0.22 -2.95
N SER A 38 9.28 -0.34 -4.01
CA SER A 38 7.92 -0.84 -3.91
C SER A 38 7.50 -1.63 -5.13
N ILE A 39 6.78 -2.73 -4.90
CA ILE A 39 6.16 -3.53 -5.95
C ILE A 39 4.65 -3.31 -5.91
N VAL A 40 4.06 -2.88 -7.02
CA VAL A 40 2.61 -2.75 -7.17
C VAL A 40 2.04 -4.01 -7.80
N VAL A 41 1.10 -4.66 -7.13
CA VAL A 41 0.38 -5.85 -7.63
C VAL A 41 -1.10 -5.55 -7.80
N ASP A 42 -1.79 -6.38 -8.58
CA ASP A 42 -3.25 -6.28 -8.70
C ASP A 42 -3.96 -6.73 -7.40
N GLY A 43 -5.22 -6.26 -7.23
CA GLY A 43 -5.98 -6.32 -5.98
C GLY A 43 -6.15 -7.73 -5.38
N LEU A 44 -6.36 -7.80 -4.05
CA LEU A 44 -6.45 -9.05 -3.30
C LEU A 44 -7.77 -9.82 -3.56
N ASP A 45 -7.71 -11.02 -4.14
CA ASP A 45 -8.86 -11.92 -4.31
C ASP A 45 -9.11 -12.80 -3.08
N THR A 46 -9.31 -12.21 -1.91
CA THR A 46 -9.81 -12.98 -0.77
C THR A 46 -11.33 -13.02 -0.81
N SER A 47 -11.86 -14.00 -1.54
CA SER A 47 -13.25 -14.49 -1.55
C SER A 47 -14.28 -13.66 -2.35
N GLY A 48 -14.67 -14.20 -3.51
CA GLY A 48 -16.07 -14.26 -3.97
C GLY A 48 -16.78 -12.96 -4.36
N ALA A 49 -16.12 -11.80 -4.32
CA ALA A 49 -16.64 -10.62 -4.98
C ALA A 49 -16.43 -10.80 -6.48
N THR A 50 -17.51 -11.07 -7.19
CA THR A 50 -17.62 -11.03 -8.65
C THR A 50 -16.73 -9.89 -9.18
N PRO A 51 -15.95 -10.09 -10.28
CA PRO A 51 -15.45 -8.92 -11.03
C PRO A 51 -16.66 -8.02 -11.22
N PRO A 52 -16.58 -6.69 -10.95
CA PRO A 52 -17.78 -5.86 -10.80
C PRO A 52 -18.70 -6.21 -11.95
N ALA A 53 -19.77 -6.93 -11.60
CA ALA A 53 -20.64 -7.47 -12.60
C ALA A 53 -21.12 -6.22 -13.32
N VAL A 54 -20.97 -6.19 -14.63
CA VAL A 54 -21.39 -5.11 -15.53
C VAL A 54 -22.94 -4.97 -15.50
N THR A 55 -23.61 -5.44 -14.45
CA THR A 55 -25.04 -5.67 -14.35
C THR A 55 -25.50 -5.39 -12.91
N THR A 56 -25.46 -4.12 -12.49
CA THR A 56 -26.39 -3.51 -11.49
C THR A 56 -26.10 -2.03 -11.20
N SER A 57 -25.02 -1.45 -11.74
CA SER A 57 -24.72 0.00 -11.60
C SER A 57 -25.09 0.85 -12.82
N LEU A 58 -25.95 0.37 -13.72
CA LEU A 58 -26.55 1.19 -14.78
C LEU A 58 -27.64 2.17 -14.26
N GLN A 59 -27.83 2.30 -12.93
CA GLN A 59 -28.87 3.12 -12.33
C GLN A 59 -28.38 4.15 -11.29
N ARG A 60 -27.09 4.48 -11.24
CA ARG A 60 -26.62 5.61 -10.41
C ARG A 60 -25.39 6.35 -10.94
N ILE A 61 -25.21 6.34 -12.25
CA ILE A 61 -24.22 7.16 -12.96
C ILE A 61 -25.00 8.34 -13.57
N ASP A 62 -25.42 9.29 -12.74
CA ASP A 62 -25.98 10.56 -13.25
C ASP A 62 -25.64 11.78 -12.38
N THR A 63 -24.86 11.63 -11.30
CA THR A 63 -24.45 12.77 -10.46
C THR A 63 -23.04 12.66 -9.85
N ALA A 64 -22.18 11.76 -10.36
CA ALA A 64 -20.75 11.98 -10.20
C ALA A 64 -20.37 13.04 -11.23
N ASP A 65 -20.18 14.28 -10.77
CA ASP A 65 -19.80 15.44 -11.60
C ASP A 65 -18.75 15.03 -12.63
N SER A 66 -19.07 15.17 -13.92
CA SER A 66 -18.22 14.75 -15.04
C SER A 66 -16.82 15.38 -14.93
N ALA A 67 -16.72 16.58 -14.34
CA ALA A 67 -15.46 17.23 -14.05
C ALA A 67 -14.59 16.43 -13.05
N THR A 68 -15.19 15.83 -12.02
CA THR A 68 -14.45 14.99 -11.04
C THR A 68 -13.97 13.67 -11.63
N LEU A 69 -14.75 13.08 -12.55
CA LEU A 69 -14.33 11.88 -13.31
C LEU A 69 -13.22 12.21 -14.29
N GLN A 70 -13.29 13.37 -14.95
CA GLN A 70 -12.24 13.85 -15.82
C GLN A 70 -10.95 14.12 -15.04
N GLU A 71 -11.01 14.88 -13.93
CA GLU A 71 -9.85 15.14 -13.05
C GLU A 71 -9.21 13.82 -12.60
N ARG A 72 -10.02 12.85 -12.18
CA ARG A 72 -9.56 11.51 -11.81
C ARG A 72 -8.79 10.82 -12.94
N ASN A 73 -9.32 10.85 -14.17
CA ASN A 73 -8.71 10.20 -15.33
C ASN A 73 -7.41 10.91 -15.74
N GLU A 74 -7.37 12.23 -15.67
CA GLU A 74 -6.16 13.03 -15.93
C GLU A 74 -5.07 12.71 -14.92
N ILE A 75 -5.39 12.70 -13.62
CA ILE A 75 -4.43 12.33 -12.57
C ILE A 75 -3.94 10.89 -12.78
N LEU A 76 -4.84 9.94 -13.04
CA LEU A 76 -4.45 8.55 -13.28
C LEU A 76 -3.53 8.41 -14.49
N ARG A 77 -3.80 9.14 -15.57
CA ARG A 77 -2.92 9.22 -16.75
C ARG A 77 -1.54 9.76 -16.37
N HIS A 78 -1.47 10.85 -15.59
CA HIS A 78 -0.21 11.40 -15.11
C HIS A 78 0.57 10.43 -14.23
N LEU A 79 -0.11 9.70 -13.34
CA LEU A 79 0.52 8.70 -12.49
C LEU A 79 1.09 7.52 -13.28
N ARG A 80 0.38 7.05 -14.32
CA ARG A 80 0.90 6.00 -15.22
C ARG A 80 2.13 6.47 -15.99
N ASN A 81 2.11 7.70 -16.51
CA ASN A 81 3.26 8.28 -17.18
C ASN A 81 4.45 8.47 -16.23
N TYR A 82 4.19 8.88 -14.98
CA TYR A 82 5.21 8.97 -13.95
C TYR A 82 5.81 7.59 -13.64
N ALA A 83 4.98 6.57 -13.44
CA ALA A 83 5.43 5.21 -13.17
C ALA A 83 6.32 4.66 -14.29
N ALA A 84 5.93 4.87 -15.55
CA ALA A 84 6.70 4.45 -16.72
C ALA A 84 8.03 5.20 -16.89
N SER A 85 8.13 6.46 -16.43
CA SER A 85 9.35 7.28 -16.55
C SER A 85 10.32 7.13 -15.38
N HIS A 86 9.87 6.53 -14.26
CA HIS A 86 10.67 6.41 -13.03
C HIS A 86 10.88 4.95 -12.62
N ASP A 87 10.68 3.99 -13.51
CA ASP A 87 10.87 2.55 -13.27
C ASP A 87 10.14 2.04 -12.03
N VAL A 88 8.87 2.45 -11.84
CA VAL A 88 8.03 1.89 -10.79
C VAL A 88 7.67 0.45 -11.16
N ASP A 89 8.01 -0.52 -10.31
CA ASP A 89 7.68 -1.94 -10.53
C ASP A 89 6.16 -2.15 -10.37
N ILE A 90 5.49 -2.36 -11.51
CA ILE A 90 4.06 -2.68 -11.57
C ILE A 90 3.92 -4.05 -12.24
N ARG A 91 3.36 -5.00 -11.49
CA ARG A 91 3.15 -6.37 -11.94
C ARG A 91 1.69 -6.60 -12.28
N SER A 92 1.45 -7.36 -13.34
CA SER A 92 0.12 -7.86 -13.70
C SER A 92 -0.33 -9.03 -12.83
N THR A 93 0.51 -9.50 -11.91
CA THR A 93 0.18 -10.58 -10.97
C THR A 93 -0.75 -10.06 -9.87
N ARG A 94 -1.57 -10.96 -9.36
CA ARG A 94 -2.57 -10.66 -8.35
C ARG A 94 -2.11 -11.14 -6.98
N ALA A 95 -2.35 -10.34 -5.94
CA ALA A 95 -2.23 -10.82 -4.56
C ALA A 95 -3.36 -11.82 -4.26
N VAL A 96 -3.03 -13.02 -3.80
CA VAL A 96 -4.00 -14.08 -3.48
C VAL A 96 -4.21 -14.17 -1.97
N GLN A 97 -3.11 -14.14 -1.23
CA GLN A 97 -3.13 -14.30 0.21
C GLN A 97 -2.09 -13.39 0.85
N LEU A 98 -2.42 -12.90 2.03
CA LEU A 98 -1.52 -12.16 2.89
C LEU A 98 -1.26 -12.99 4.16
N THR A 99 -0.01 -13.17 4.53
CA THR A 99 0.36 -13.88 5.75
C THR A 99 1.46 -13.11 6.47
N GLN A 100 1.29 -12.98 7.79
CA GLN A 100 2.34 -12.38 8.61
C GLN A 100 3.42 -13.43 8.80
N VAL A 101 4.67 -13.08 8.52
CA VAL A 101 5.80 -13.93 8.88
C VAL A 101 5.96 -13.82 10.38
N ASP A 102 5.78 -14.94 11.08
CA ASP A 102 6.07 -15.00 12.51
C ASP A 102 7.56 -14.72 12.72
N GLY A 103 7.86 -13.52 13.19
CA GLY A 103 9.18 -13.18 13.66
C GLY A 103 9.54 -14.02 14.88
N ASN A 104 10.82 -14.31 15.06
CA ASN A 104 11.31 -14.87 16.33
C ASN A 104 10.77 -13.98 17.47
N PRO A 105 10.05 -14.51 18.47
CA PRO A 105 9.46 -13.70 19.55
C PRO A 105 10.48 -12.91 20.38
N GLU A 106 11.77 -13.21 20.24
CA GLU A 106 12.88 -12.47 20.85
C GLU A 106 13.40 -11.29 20.01
N SER A 107 12.92 -11.15 18.77
CA SER A 107 13.33 -10.08 17.87
C SER A 107 12.37 -8.89 17.98
N THR A 108 12.91 -7.72 18.31
CA THR A 108 12.19 -6.42 18.27
C THR A 108 11.99 -5.90 16.84
N ALA A 109 12.31 -6.71 15.83
CA ALA A 109 12.14 -6.37 14.42
C ALA A 109 10.65 -6.21 14.08
N SER A 110 10.37 -5.22 13.23
CA SER A 110 9.03 -5.00 12.69
C SER A 110 8.49 -6.26 11.98
N PRO A 111 7.17 -6.53 12.06
CA PRO A 111 6.58 -7.70 11.43
C PRO A 111 6.81 -7.65 9.92
N GLN A 112 7.27 -8.78 9.37
CA GLN A 112 7.43 -8.97 7.94
C GLN A 112 6.20 -9.67 7.37
N TRP A 113 5.90 -9.41 6.11
CA TRP A 113 4.69 -9.87 5.46
C TRP A 113 4.98 -10.63 4.18
N GLU A 114 4.31 -11.76 4.00
CA GLU A 114 4.28 -12.54 2.78
C GLU A 114 3.01 -12.23 1.98
N VAL A 115 3.20 -11.79 0.75
CA VAL A 115 2.16 -11.63 -0.26
C VAL A 115 2.30 -12.76 -1.26
N HIS A 116 1.39 -13.73 -1.17
CA HIS A 116 1.36 -14.86 -2.10
C HIS A 116 0.72 -14.42 -3.41
N THR A 117 1.42 -14.69 -4.50
CA THR A 117 0.94 -14.48 -5.87
C THR A 117 1.01 -15.80 -6.63
N PRO A 118 0.28 -15.98 -7.74
CA PRO A 118 0.38 -17.19 -8.55
C PRO A 118 1.80 -17.46 -9.09
N THR A 119 2.63 -16.42 -9.12
CA THR A 119 3.99 -16.42 -9.67
C THR A 119 5.08 -16.62 -8.62
N GLY A 120 4.76 -16.55 -7.32
CA GLY A 120 5.75 -16.55 -6.24
C GLY A 120 5.30 -15.80 -4.99
N VAL A 121 6.20 -15.65 -4.04
CA VAL A 121 5.93 -14.96 -2.77
C VAL A 121 6.74 -13.66 -2.73
N LEU A 122 6.07 -12.55 -2.46
CA LEU A 122 6.72 -11.27 -2.18
C LEU A 122 6.79 -11.07 -0.68
N VAL A 123 7.99 -10.82 -0.18
CA VAL A 123 8.25 -10.58 1.24
C VAL A 123 8.50 -9.08 1.43
N ALA A 124 7.77 -8.44 2.35
CA ALA A 124 7.93 -7.01 2.61
C ALA A 124 7.67 -6.59 4.04
N ASP A 125 8.32 -5.50 4.47
CA ASP A 125 8.15 -4.92 5.80
C ASP A 125 6.84 -4.12 5.92
N HIS A 126 6.35 -3.60 4.80
CA HIS A 126 5.17 -2.77 4.73
C HIS A 126 4.23 -3.19 3.63
N ILE A 127 2.92 -3.14 3.91
CA ILE A 127 1.88 -3.36 2.90
C ILE A 127 1.01 -2.13 2.80
N VAL A 128 0.66 -1.75 1.58
CA VAL A 128 -0.36 -0.73 1.32
C VAL A 128 -1.57 -1.39 0.69
N LEU A 129 -2.69 -1.37 1.40
CA LEU A 129 -3.97 -1.85 0.90
C LEU A 129 -4.78 -0.71 0.30
N THR A 130 -5.19 -0.90 -0.95
CA THR A 130 -6.08 0.04 -1.65
C THR A 130 -7.42 -0.62 -1.95
N ARG A 131 -8.52 0.12 -1.78
CA ARG A 131 -9.89 -0.34 -2.11
C ARG A 131 -10.31 -1.66 -1.43
N CYS A 132 -9.92 -1.89 -0.18
CA CYS A 132 -10.45 -3.02 0.61
C CYS A 132 -11.82 -2.67 1.21
N ALA A 133 -12.73 -3.64 1.24
CA ALA A 133 -14.00 -3.49 1.95
C ALA A 133 -13.78 -3.50 3.47
N GLN A 134 -14.62 -2.77 4.22
CA GLN A 134 -14.50 -2.72 5.69
C GLN A 134 -14.68 -4.11 6.33
N SER A 135 -15.52 -4.96 5.75
CA SER A 135 -15.70 -6.36 6.16
C SER A 135 -14.44 -7.20 5.97
N GLN A 136 -13.70 -6.99 4.88
CA GLN A 136 -12.42 -7.66 4.62
C GLN A 136 -11.37 -7.21 5.64
N LEU A 137 -11.31 -5.91 5.90
CA LEU A 137 -10.36 -5.35 6.86
C LEU A 137 -10.61 -5.86 8.29
N ARG A 138 -11.88 -5.94 8.70
CA ARG A 138 -12.25 -6.53 10.00
C ARG A 138 -11.91 -8.01 10.07
N ARG A 139 -12.12 -8.77 8.99
CA ARG A 139 -11.76 -10.19 8.91
C ARG A 139 -10.25 -10.36 9.07
N MET A 140 -9.44 -9.63 8.30
CA MET A 140 -7.98 -9.68 8.41
C MET A 140 -7.47 -9.38 9.83
N ILE A 141 -8.04 -8.39 10.50
CA ILE A 141 -7.65 -8.05 11.88
C ILE A 141 -8.02 -9.15 12.87
N ASN A 142 -9.18 -9.77 12.71
CA ASN A 142 -9.55 -10.94 13.52
C ASN A 142 -8.62 -12.11 13.23
N ASP A 143 -8.27 -12.36 11.97
CA ASP A 143 -7.36 -13.42 11.55
C ASP A 143 -5.95 -13.21 12.13
N PHE A 144 -5.52 -11.95 12.29
CA PHE A 144 -4.24 -11.59 12.94
C PHE A 144 -4.32 -11.52 14.48
N GLY A 145 -5.48 -11.83 15.09
CA GLY A 145 -5.63 -11.84 16.55
C GLY A 145 -5.51 -10.46 17.22
N ILE A 146 -5.66 -9.37 16.48
CA ILE A 146 -5.50 -8.01 17.01
C ILE A 146 -6.81 -7.56 17.66
N ALA A 147 -6.75 -7.20 18.95
CA ALA A 147 -7.91 -6.69 19.69
C ALA A 147 -8.48 -5.42 19.01
N VAL A 148 -9.70 -5.53 18.48
CA VAL A 148 -10.36 -4.49 17.70
C VAL A 148 -10.70 -3.30 18.60
N GLY A 149 -9.83 -2.27 18.61
CA GLY A 149 -10.15 -0.96 19.17
C GLY A 149 -11.01 -0.12 18.23
N ARG A 150 -11.41 1.09 18.68
CA ARG A 150 -12.20 2.04 17.86
C ARG A 150 -11.49 2.53 16.57
N ASN A 151 -10.18 2.31 16.43
CA ASN A 151 -9.40 2.81 15.29
C ASN A 151 -8.67 1.70 14.53
N LEU A 152 -9.40 1.10 13.60
CA LEU A 152 -8.95 0.06 12.67
C LEU A 152 -7.67 0.43 11.91
N ALA A 153 -7.62 1.66 11.39
CA ALA A 153 -6.50 2.14 10.59
C ALA A 153 -5.22 2.34 11.42
N ALA A 154 -5.35 2.73 12.69
CA ALA A 154 -4.22 2.83 13.60
C ALA A 154 -3.67 1.44 13.98
N ALA A 155 -4.56 0.47 14.25
CA ALA A 155 -4.17 -0.90 14.54
C ALA A 155 -3.40 -1.54 13.37
N MET A 156 -3.90 -1.37 12.15
CA MET A 156 -3.22 -1.85 10.94
C MET A 156 -1.86 -1.17 10.74
N ARG A 157 -1.77 0.16 10.96
CA ARG A 157 -0.51 0.89 10.83
C ARG A 157 0.54 0.43 11.86
N ALA A 158 0.10 0.03 13.05
CA ALA A 158 1.00 -0.49 14.08
C ALA A 158 1.70 -1.76 13.61
N ILE A 159 1.01 -2.63 12.88
CA ILE A 159 1.55 -3.86 12.31
C ILE A 159 2.16 -3.69 10.91
N GLY A 160 2.33 -2.46 10.41
CA GLY A 160 2.98 -2.20 9.12
C GLY A 160 2.04 -2.23 7.90
N ILE A 161 0.73 -2.28 8.10
CA ILE A 161 -0.26 -2.20 7.02
C ILE A 161 -0.90 -0.81 6.95
N TYR A 162 -0.83 -0.19 5.77
CA TYR A 162 -1.31 1.15 5.51
C TYR A 162 -2.54 1.11 4.58
N LEU A 163 -3.53 1.96 4.86
CA LEU A 163 -4.78 2.00 4.12
C LEU A 163 -4.87 3.30 3.31
N VAL A 164 -5.20 3.20 2.02
CA VAL A 164 -5.42 4.36 1.15
C VAL A 164 -6.69 4.20 0.32
N GLY A 165 -7.56 5.19 0.40
CA GLY A 165 -8.88 5.16 -0.25
C GLY A 165 -9.82 4.10 0.32
N VAL A 166 -9.71 3.80 1.61
CA VAL A 166 -10.52 2.82 2.37
C VAL A 166 -11.31 3.57 3.46
N GLY A 167 -12.64 3.42 3.51
CA GLY A 167 -13.49 4.07 4.52
C GLY A 167 -14.98 4.18 4.14
N GLU A 168 -15.81 4.73 5.03
CA GLU A 168 -17.28 4.89 4.90
C GLU A 168 -17.74 5.82 3.76
N LEU A 169 -16.83 6.58 3.13
CA LEU A 169 -17.19 7.41 1.99
C LEU A 169 -17.33 6.53 0.72
N ILE A 170 -18.50 6.63 0.09
CA ILE A 170 -18.92 5.90 -1.11
C ILE A 170 -17.90 6.01 -2.26
N THR A 171 -17.11 7.08 -2.32
CA THR A 171 -15.86 7.14 -3.10
C THR A 171 -15.02 8.33 -2.62
N PRO A 172 -13.76 8.17 -2.20
CA PRO A 172 -12.91 9.30 -1.83
C PRO A 172 -12.59 10.17 -3.05
N SER A 173 -12.51 11.49 -2.85
CA SER A 173 -12.13 12.42 -3.94
C SER A 173 -10.68 12.19 -4.37
N PRO A 174 -10.31 12.50 -5.63
CA PRO A 174 -8.94 12.32 -6.09
C PRO A 174 -7.91 13.06 -5.22
N LYS A 175 -8.24 14.27 -4.77
CA LYS A 175 -7.39 15.08 -3.88
C LYS A 175 -7.15 14.42 -2.53
N GLU A 176 -8.20 13.82 -1.95
CA GLU A 176 -8.08 13.11 -0.68
C GLU A 176 -7.22 11.85 -0.82
N VAL A 177 -7.36 11.11 -1.94
CA VAL A 177 -6.49 9.97 -2.25
C VAL A 177 -5.02 10.39 -2.34
N LEU A 178 -4.72 11.50 -3.03
CA LEU A 178 -3.36 12.04 -3.11
C LEU A 178 -2.82 12.48 -1.74
N ARG A 179 -3.66 13.11 -0.92
CA ARG A 179 -3.30 13.51 0.45
C ARG A 179 -2.97 12.30 1.32
N GLN A 180 -3.79 11.24 1.23
CA GLN A 180 -3.56 9.98 1.94
C GLN A 180 -2.29 9.30 1.46
N ALA A 181 -2.05 9.25 0.15
CA ALA A 181 -0.83 8.69 -0.42
C ALA A 181 0.42 9.41 0.10
N LYS A 182 0.40 10.76 0.15
CA LYS A 182 1.50 11.55 0.70
C LYS A 182 1.73 11.25 2.18
N THR A 183 0.66 11.14 2.97
CA THR A 183 0.72 10.82 4.40
C THR A 183 1.32 9.42 4.62
N VAL A 184 0.88 8.43 3.84
CA VAL A 184 1.39 7.06 3.91
C VAL A 184 2.84 6.98 3.48
N GLY A 185 3.22 7.62 2.37
CA GLY A 185 4.61 7.66 1.91
C GLY A 185 5.55 8.30 2.94
N GLN A 186 5.11 9.36 3.63
CA GLN A 186 5.87 9.94 4.74
C GLN A 186 6.01 8.96 5.93
N ALA A 187 4.91 8.31 6.32
CA ALA A 187 4.92 7.40 7.45
C ALA A 187 5.77 6.14 7.21
N ILE A 188 5.80 5.63 5.96
CA ILE A 188 6.68 4.52 5.56
C ILE A 188 8.13 5.00 5.53
N SER A 189 8.40 6.15 4.90
CA SER A 189 9.75 6.72 4.85
C SER A 189 10.36 6.97 6.22
N ALA A 190 9.57 7.40 7.20
CA ALA A 190 10.05 7.61 8.56
C ALA A 190 10.43 6.30 9.27
N LYS A 191 9.84 5.17 8.87
CA LYS A 191 10.21 3.84 9.40
C LYS A 191 11.42 3.25 8.69
N VAL A 192 11.51 3.42 7.37
CA VAL A 192 12.60 2.88 6.55
C VAL A 192 13.90 3.68 6.76
N ASN A 193 13.81 5.01 6.86
CA ASN A 193 14.94 5.92 7.02
C ASN A 193 14.81 6.72 8.33
N PRO A 194 14.97 6.09 9.51
CA PRO A 194 14.80 6.77 10.80
C PRO A 194 15.77 7.95 10.98
N ASP A 195 16.99 7.84 10.47
CA ASP A 195 18.05 8.84 10.60
C ASP A 195 17.79 10.13 9.80
N SER A 196 16.92 10.09 8.79
CA SER A 196 16.54 11.28 8.02
C SER A 196 15.61 12.24 8.79
N THR A 197 15.10 11.81 9.95
CA THR A 197 14.28 12.66 10.84
C THR A 197 15.09 13.37 11.93
N ALA A 198 16.41 13.10 12.02
CA ALA A 198 17.33 13.92 12.78
C ALA A 198 17.50 15.25 12.04
N PHE A 199 16.70 16.23 12.43
CA PHE A 199 17.00 17.65 12.19
C PHE A 199 18.50 17.89 12.46
N PRO A 200 19.21 18.69 11.63
CA PRO A 200 20.56 19.08 11.98
C PRO A 200 20.47 19.80 13.32
N ALA A 201 21.06 19.20 14.36
CA ALA A 201 21.26 19.88 15.63
C ALA A 201 22.01 21.18 15.32
N THR A 202 21.31 22.30 15.50
CA THR A 202 21.84 23.65 15.37
C THR A 202 23.23 23.70 15.99
N GLY A 203 24.22 24.03 15.17
CA GLY A 203 25.62 24.06 15.56
C GLY A 203 25.83 24.81 16.86
N SER A 204 26.36 24.10 17.85
CA SER A 204 26.89 24.71 19.07
C SER A 204 28.14 25.48 18.67
N LEU A 205 28.01 26.80 18.50
CA LEU A 205 29.16 27.69 18.40
C LEU A 205 29.89 27.68 19.74
N ALA A 206 31.00 26.94 19.81
CA ALA A 206 31.95 27.04 20.90
C ALA A 206 32.59 28.44 20.88
N MET A 207 32.18 29.29 21.80
CA MET A 207 32.80 30.59 22.05
C MET A 207 34.07 30.36 22.91
N LEU A 208 35.25 30.52 22.31
CA LEU A 208 36.54 30.52 23.01
C LEU A 208 36.68 31.81 23.84
N PRO A 209 37.08 31.75 25.13
CA PRO A 209 37.44 32.94 25.88
C PRO A 209 38.87 33.37 25.51
N CYS A 210 39.04 34.68 25.24
CA CYS A 210 40.33 35.38 25.28
C CYS A 210 40.57 35.92 26.69
#